data_AF-A0A958JSR3-F1
#
_entry.id   AF-A0A958JSR3-F1
#
_cell.length_a   1.000
_cell.length_b   1.000
_cell.length_c   1.000
_cell.angle_alpha   90.00
_cell.angle_beta   90.00
_cell.angle_gamma   90.00
#
_symmetry.space_group_name_H-M   'P 1'
#
loop_
_entity.id
_entity.type
_entity.pdbx_description
1 polymer ?
#
loop_
_entity_poly.entity_id
_entity_poly.type
_entity_poly.pdbx_seq_one_letter_code
_entity_poly.pdbx_strand_id
1 'polypeptide(L)'
;MITPFIEQTILLVLLFSGVPLLVSTGVSLAVSIIQAATQVQEQSISFLLKIGSLVTVLALASGYIVREMIAYFQGTLEAIKYLGV
;
A
#
# COMPACT_ATOMS: atom_id res chain seq x y z
N MET A 1 8.92 15.30 22.87
CA MET A 1 7.55 14.72 22.85
C MET A 1 6.93 14.75 21.44
N ILE A 2 7.69 14.39 20.38
CA ILE A 2 7.17 14.27 19.00
C ILE A 2 7.57 12.95 18.31
N THR A 3 8.61 12.28 18.84
CA THR A 3 9.11 10.99 18.37
C THR A 3 8.06 9.89 18.23
N PRO A 4 7.11 9.68 19.17
CA PRO A 4 6.12 8.60 19.00
C PRO A 4 5.18 8.81 17.80
N PHE A 5 4.87 10.07 17.44
CA PHE A 5 4.06 10.38 16.26
C PHE A 5 4.81 10.08 14.97
N ILE A 6 6.13 10.35 14.94
CA ILE A 6 6.97 10.06 13.78
C ILE A 6 7.08 8.55 13.56
N GLU A 7 7.33 7.78 14.62
CA GLU A 7 7.41 6.32 14.55
C GLU A 7 6.09 5.72 14.05
N GLN A 8 4.96 6.17 14.59
CA GLN A 8 3.64 5.70 14.19
C GLN A 8 3.31 6.07 12.74
N THR A 9 3.67 7.29 12.30
CA THR A 9 3.52 7.72 10.90
C THR A 9 4.33 6.82 9.97
N ILE A 10 5.60 6.58 10.28
CA ILE A 10 6.49 5.75 9.46
C ILE A 10 5.93 4.33 9.35
N LEU A 11 5.46 3.76 10.45
CA LEU A 11 4.84 2.42 10.45
C LEU A 11 3.57 2.37 9.61
N LEU A 12 2.69 3.36 9.70
CA LEU A 12 1.48 3.44 8.88
C LEU A 12 1.82 3.54 7.39
N VAL A 13 2.76 4.42 7.02
CA VAL A 13 3.23 4.55 5.63
C VAL A 13 3.85 3.26 5.13
N LEU A 14 4.70 2.62 5.95
CA LEU A 14 5.33 1.35 5.61
C LEU A 14 4.29 0.25 5.39
N LEU A 15 3.27 0.16 6.23
CA LEU A 15 2.23 -0.85 6.11
C LEU A 15 1.35 -0.61 4.87
N PHE A 16 0.92 0.64 4.66
CA PHE A 16 0.03 0.99 3.55
C PHE A 16 0.69 0.92 2.18
N SER A 17 2.00 1.14 2.09
CA SER A 17 2.75 0.98 0.85
C SER A 17 3.31 -0.44 0.69
N GLY A 18 3.86 -1.01 1.76
CA GLY A 18 4.56 -2.29 1.74
C GLY A 18 3.66 -3.48 1.45
N VAL A 19 2.48 -3.56 2.10
CA VAL A 19 1.58 -4.71 1.90
C VAL A 19 1.06 -4.77 0.45
N PRO A 20 0.52 -3.68 -0.14
CA PRO A 20 0.06 -3.73 -1.53
C PRO A 20 1.19 -4.00 -2.53
N LEU A 21 2.38 -3.44 -2.30
CA LEU A 21 3.55 -3.66 -3.15
C LEU A 21 4.02 -5.11 -3.10
N LEU A 22 4.08 -5.72 -1.92
CA LEU A 22 4.46 -7.12 -1.76
C LEU A 22 3.49 -8.06 -2.48
N VAL A 23 2.18 -7.83 -2.32
CA VAL A 23 1.16 -8.65 -2.99
C VAL A 23 1.22 -8.46 -4.51
N SER A 24 1.27 -7.22 -5.00
CA SER A 24 1.38 -6.96 -6.44
C SER A 24 2.66 -7.57 -7.05
N THR A 25 3.79 -7.49 -6.33
CA THR A 25 5.05 -8.09 -6.76
C THR A 25 4.95 -9.61 -6.79
N GLY A 26 4.39 -10.24 -5.74
CA GLY A 26 4.21 -11.69 -5.69
C GLY A 26 3.34 -12.22 -6.84
N VAL A 27 2.22 -11.56 -7.11
CA VAL A 27 1.32 -11.90 -8.23
C VAL A 27 2.03 -11.73 -9.57
N SER A 28 2.73 -10.62 -9.77
CA SER A 28 3.46 -10.34 -11.02
C SER A 28 4.62 -11.31 -11.25
N LEU A 29 5.28 -11.76 -10.18
CA LEU A 29 6.34 -12.77 -10.23
C LEU A 29 5.81 -14.16 -10.58
N ALA A 30 4.69 -14.59 -9.99
CA ALA A 30 4.09 -15.87 -10.34
C ALA A 30 3.76 -15.93 -11.85
N VAL A 31 3.25 -14.82 -12.37
CA VAL A 31 2.89 -14.68 -13.78
C VAL A 31 4.11 -14.61 -14.69
N SER A 32 5.21 -13.96 -14.27
CA SER A 32 6.43 -13.93 -15.09
C SER A 32 7.07 -15.32 -15.24
N ILE A 33 6.95 -16.18 -14.24
CA ILE A 33 7.39 -17.59 -14.32
C ILE A 33 6.58 -18.35 -15.37
N ILE A 34 5.25 -18.17 -15.39
CA ILE A 34 4.38 -18.81 -16.37
C ILE A 34 4.70 -18.30 -17.79
N GLN A 35 4.88 -16.99 -17.95
CA GLN A 35 5.28 -16.40 -19.24
C GLN A 35 6.61 -16.96 -19.75
N ALA A 36 7.59 -17.15 -18.85
CA ALA A 36 8.87 -17.76 -19.18
C ALA A 36 8.71 -19.24 -19.60
N ALA A 37 7.85 -20.00 -18.93
CA ALA A 37 7.58 -21.41 -19.24
C ALA A 37 6.87 -21.59 -20.59
N THR A 38 5.98 -20.67 -20.97
CA THR A 38 5.22 -20.73 -22.24
C THR A 38 5.93 -20.01 -23.41
N GLN A 39 7.09 -19.38 -23.17
CA GLN A 39 7.84 -18.58 -24.15
C GLN A 39 7.09 -17.36 -24.73
N VAL A 40 5.95 -16.96 -24.16
CA VAL A 40 5.20 -15.76 -24.56
C VAL A 40 5.64 -14.59 -23.68
N GLN A 41 6.64 -13.84 -24.13
CA GLN A 41 7.20 -12.66 -23.43
C GLN A 41 6.71 -11.35 -24.07
N GLU A 42 5.39 -11.23 -24.23
CA GLU A 42 4.72 -10.01 -24.70
C GLU A 42 4.74 -8.96 -23.57
N GLN A 43 5.63 -7.96 -23.70
CA GLN A 43 5.83 -6.91 -22.69
C GLN A 43 4.51 -6.21 -22.29
N SER A 44 3.59 -6.05 -23.24
CA SER A 44 2.28 -5.42 -23.04
C SER A 44 1.40 -6.19 -22.05
N ILE A 45 1.41 -7.52 -22.10
CA ILE A 45 0.62 -8.38 -21.19
C ILE A 45 1.18 -8.26 -19.76
N SER A 46 2.50 -8.34 -19.61
CA SER A 46 3.19 -8.17 -18.32
C SER A 46 2.91 -6.81 -17.68
N PHE A 47 2.87 -5.74 -18.48
CA PHE A 47 2.55 -4.39 -18.00
C PHE A 47 1.11 -4.29 -17.47
N LEU A 48 0.13 -4.79 -18.25
CA LEU A 48 -1.27 -4.78 -17.87
C LEU A 48 -1.53 -5.59 -16.59
N LEU A 49 -0.89 -6.75 -16.47
CA LEU A 49 -1.08 -7.65 -15.34
C LEU A 49 -0.47 -7.07 -14.04
N LYS A 50 0.67 -6.38 -14.15
CA LYS A 50 1.28 -5.67 -13.02
C LYS A 50 0.38 -4.54 -12.51
N ILE A 51 -0.15 -3.70 -13.40
CA ILE A 51 -1.08 -2.62 -13.01
C ILE A 51 -2.40 -3.20 -12.49
N GLY A 52 -2.96 -4.19 -13.16
CA GLY A 52 -4.21 -4.83 -12.75
C GLY A 52 -4.13 -5.46 -11.36
N SER A 53 -3.03 -6.15 -11.06
CA SER A 53 -2.81 -6.70 -9.72
C SER A 53 -2.69 -5.61 -8.65
N LEU A 54 -1.93 -4.54 -8.91
CA LEU A 54 -1.77 -3.43 -7.97
C LEU A 54 -3.11 -2.73 -7.70
N VAL A 55 -3.87 -2.40 -8.75
CA VAL A 55 -5.18 -1.74 -8.64
C VAL A 55 -6.16 -2.63 -7.89
N THR A 56 -6.16 -3.94 -8.14
CA THR A 56 -7.03 -4.89 -7.43
C THR A 56 -6.73 -4.90 -5.94
N VAL A 57 -5.45 -4.99 -5.55
CA VAL A 57 -5.05 -5.01 -4.14
C VAL A 57 -5.37 -3.68 -3.46
N LEU A 58 -5.10 -2.55 -4.11
CA LEU A 58 -5.43 -1.23 -3.59
C LEU A 58 -6.94 -1.02 -3.48
N ALA A 59 -7.74 -1.51 -4.43
CA ALA A 59 -9.19 -1.43 -4.36
C ALA A 59 -9.73 -2.19 -3.14
N LEU A 60 -9.21 -3.39 -2.88
CA LEU A 60 -9.57 -4.19 -1.70
C LEU A 60 -9.09 -3.54 -0.38
N ALA A 61 -7.88 -2.97 -0.37
CA ALA A 61 -7.29 -2.34 0.80
C ALA A 61 -7.80 -0.91 1.07
N SER A 62 -8.46 -0.28 0.09
CA SER A 62 -8.85 1.14 0.11
C SER A 62 -9.66 1.51 1.36
N GLY A 63 -10.64 0.68 1.74
CA GLY A 63 -11.49 0.93 2.91
C GLY A 63 -10.72 0.89 4.23
N TYR A 64 -9.73 0.00 4.36
CA TYR A 64 -8.89 -0.09 5.56
C TYR A 64 -7.93 1.10 5.66
N ILE A 65 -7.24 1.43 4.56
CA ILE A 65 -6.29 2.54 4.51
C ILE A 65 -6.97 3.85 4.89
N VAL A 66 -8.15 4.13 4.32
CA VAL A 66 -8.88 5.38 4.60
C VAL A 66 -9.32 5.45 6.07
N ARG A 67 -9.79 4.35 6.66
CA ARG A 67 -10.19 4.32 8.08
C ARG A 67 -9.03 4.69 9.00
N GLU A 68 -7.87 4.10 8.78
CA GLU A 68 -6.70 4.37 9.62
C GLU A 68 -6.08 5.74 9.39
N MET A 69 -6.15 6.26 8.16
CA MET A 69 -5.76 7.65 7.92
C MET A 69 -6.67 8.64 8.65
N ILE A 70 -7.98 8.39 8.68
CA ILE A 70 -8.93 9.23 9.43
C ILE A 70 -8.66 9.13 10.93
N ALA A 71 -8.46 7.93 11.47
CA ALA A 71 -8.15 7.72 12.88
C ALA A 71 -6.85 8.43 13.30
N TYR A 72 -5.80 8.30 12.49
CA TYR A 72 -4.53 8.98 12.72
C TYR A 72 -4.68 10.51 12.68
N PHE A 73 -5.43 11.03 11.72
CA PHE A 73 -5.70 12.46 11.58
C PHE A 73 -6.47 13.03 12.78
N GLN A 74 -7.52 12.33 13.23
CA GLN A 74 -8.30 12.73 14.40
C GLN A 74 -7.43 12.75 15.67
N GLY A 75 -6.62 11.71 15.92
CA GLY A 75 -5.71 11.68 17.06
C GLY A 75 -4.67 12.80 17.04
N THR A 76 -4.20 13.18 15.86
CA THR A 76 -3.27 14.30 15.69
C THR A 76 -3.95 15.65 15.98
N LEU A 77 -5.19 15.85 15.52
CA LEU A 77 -5.95 17.07 15.81
C LEU A 77 -6.25 17.24 17.29
N GLU A 78 -6.61 16.16 17.98
CA GLU A 78 -6.83 16.18 19.43
C GLU A 78 -5.55 16.57 20.17
N ALA A 79 -4.41 15.98 19.78
CA ALA A 79 -3.11 16.32 20.35
C ALA A 79 -2.75 17.81 20.19
N ILE A 80 -3.07 18.41 19.04
CA ILE A 80 -2.88 19.85 18.79
C ILE A 80 -3.84 20.69 19.65
N LYS A 81 -5.10 20.29 19.79
CA LYS A 81 -6.08 21.01 20.61
C LYS A 81 -5.71 21.06 22.10
N TYR A 82 -5.11 20.00 22.63
CA TYR A 82 -4.59 19.99 24.01
C TYR A 82 -3.42 20.96 24.23
N LEU A 83 -2.73 21.38 23.17
CA LEU A 83 -1.65 22.37 23.22
C LEU A 83 -2.13 23.82 23.34
N GLY A 84 -3.44 24.08 23.37
CA GLY A 84 -3.99 25.39 23.74
C GLY A 84 -3.88 26.48 22.68
N VAL A 85 -3.93 26.10 21.39
CA VAL A 85 -4.23 27.02 20.27
C VAL A 85 -5.68 26.87 19.87
#